data_AF-A0A7V7CRG0-F1
#
_entry.id   AF-A0A7V7CRG0-F1
#
_cell.length_a   1.000
_cell.length_b   1.000
_cell.length_c   1.000
_cell.angle_alpha   90.00
_cell.angle_beta   90.00
_cell.angle_gamma   90.00
#
_symmetry.space_group_name_H-M   'P 1'
#
loop_
_entity.id
_entity.type
_entity.pdbx_description
1 polymer ?
#
loop_
_entity_poly.entity_id
_entity_poly.type
_entity_poly.pdbx_seq_one_letter_code
_entity_poly.pdbx_strand_id
1 'polypeptide(L)' 'MVTRKSGYLQLIGDTLVVILDKIENQKHRSAANKFCRLLNQKSIRLAGRLKVKLSFHLTKLNAVGQYDPKGCA' A
#
# COMPACT_ATOMS: atom_id res chain seq x y z
N MET A 1 -5.79 9.68 13.18
CA MET A 1 -4.40 9.33 13.54
C MET A 1 -3.66 8.94 12.27
N VAL A 2 -2.84 9.84 11.72
CA VAL A 2 -1.87 9.49 10.68
C VAL A 2 -0.81 8.62 11.36
N THR A 3 -0.60 7.40 10.87
CA THR A 3 0.23 6.37 11.52
C THR A 3 1.67 6.87 11.71
N ARG A 4 2.20 6.84 12.96
CA ARG A 4 3.56 7.29 13.30
C ARG A 4 4.67 6.28 12.97
N LYS A 5 4.35 5.11 12.40
CA LYS A 5 5.33 4.11 11.96
C LYS A 5 5.49 4.24 10.46
N SER A 6 6.74 4.34 10.00
CA SER A 6 7.10 4.40 8.58
C SER A 6 6.36 3.29 7.83
N GLY A 7 5.44 3.66 6.94
CA GLY A 7 4.91 2.70 5.97
C GLY A 7 6.07 2.10 5.20
N TYR A 8 6.01 0.80 4.90
CA TYR A 8 7.05 0.18 4.09
C TYR A 8 6.93 0.74 2.66
N LEU A 9 7.98 1.41 2.21
CA LEU A 9 8.13 1.91 0.84
C LEU A 9 9.13 1.00 0.13
N GLN A 10 8.74 0.45 -1.02
CA GLN A 10 9.63 -0.35 -1.86
C GLN A 10 9.59 0.18 -3.29
N LEU A 11 10.75 0.48 -3.86
CA LEU A 11 10.86 0.86 -5.27
C LEU A 11 11.16 -0.40 -6.09
N ILE A 12 10.29 -0.74 -7.04
CA ILE A 12 10.45 -1.84 -7.98
C ILE A 12 10.35 -1.28 -9.39
N GLY A 13 11.48 -1.20 -10.10
CA GLY A 13 11.54 -0.56 -11.41
C GLY A 13 11.05 0.89 -11.37
N ASP A 14 10.00 1.20 -12.12
CA ASP A 14 9.36 2.52 -12.16
C ASP A 14 8.20 2.67 -11.16
N THR A 15 8.02 1.74 -10.22
CA THR A 15 6.86 1.70 -9.34
C THR A 15 7.28 1.79 -7.87
N LEU A 16 6.78 2.81 -7.18
CA LEU A 16 6.87 2.96 -5.73
C LEU A 16 5.67 2.28 -5.07
N VAL A 17 5.95 1.17 -4.39
CA VAL A 17 5.01 0.38 -3.62
C VAL A 17 4.87 1.00 -2.23
N VAL A 18 3.64 1.35 -1.86
CA VAL A 18 3.27 1.93 -0.57
C VAL A 18 2.46 0.91 0.22
N ILE A 19 3.01 0.46 1.34
CA ILE A 19 2.40 -0.58 2.17
C ILE A 19 1.82 0.03 3.44
N LEU A 20 0.51 -0.14 3.61
CA LEU A 20 -0.24 0.21 4.80
C LEU A 20 -0.25 -1.00 5.76
N ASP A 21 0.26 -0.81 6.97
CA ASP A 21 0.34 -1.85 8.00
C ASP A 21 -0.50 -1.51 9.25
N LYS A 22 -0.74 -2.52 10.10
CA LYS A 22 -1.33 -2.38 11.44
C LYS A 22 -2.71 -1.74 11.49
N ILE A 23 -3.58 -2.12 10.56
CA ILE A 23 -5.03 -1.82 10.67
C ILE A 23 -5.72 -2.97 11.41
N GLU A 24 -5.80 -2.84 12.73
CA GLU A 24 -6.39 -3.85 13.62
C GLU A 24 -7.91 -3.96 13.46
N ASN A 25 -8.59 -2.82 13.31
CA ASN A 25 -10.04 -2.81 13.14
C ASN A 25 -10.43 -3.32 11.74
N GLN A 26 -11.20 -4.40 11.70
CA GLN A 26 -11.64 -5.05 10.46
C GLN A 26 -12.43 -4.12 9.52
N LYS A 27 -13.28 -3.24 10.07
CA LYS A 27 -14.03 -2.25 9.27
C LYS A 27 -13.09 -1.27 8.58
N HIS A 28 -12.09 -0.77 9.31
CA HIS A 28 -11.08 0.14 8.75
C HIS A 28 -10.19 -0.58 7.73
N ARG A 29 -9.87 -1.86 7.97
CA ARG A 29 -9.08 -2.68 7.05
C ARG A 29 -9.81 -2.90 5.73
N SER A 30 -11.11 -3.22 5.78
CA SER A 30 -11.95 -3.37 4.58
C SER A 30 -12.07 -2.06 3.80
N ALA A 31 -12.30 -0.95 4.49
CA ALA A 31 -12.34 0.38 3.88
C ALA A 31 -10.99 0.76 3.22
N ALA A 32 -9.88 0.52 3.92
CA ALA A 32 -8.55 0.75 3.38
C ALA A 32 -8.27 -0.12 2.15
N ASN A 33 -8.73 -1.37 2.12
CA ASN A 33 -8.52 -2.27 0.98
C ASN A 33 -9.28 -1.78 -0.25
N LYS A 34 -10.54 -1.40 -0.05
CA LYS A 34 -11.35 -0.77 -1.12
C LYS A 34 -10.69 0.51 -1.62
N PHE A 35 -10.14 1.33 -0.72
CA PHE A 35 -9.46 2.56 -1.07
C PHE A 35 -8.16 2.32 -1.85
N CYS A 36 -7.31 1.36 -1.43
CA CYS A 36 -6.11 0.98 -2.17
C CYS A 36 -6.45 0.55 -3.60
N ARG A 37 -7.50 -0.27 -3.78
CA ARG A 37 -7.97 -0.68 -5.11
C ARG A 37 -8.35 0.51 -5.98
N LEU A 38 -9.10 1.47 -5.43
CA LEU A 38 -9.50 2.68 -6.15
C LEU A 38 -8.30 3.56 -6.52
N LEU A 39 -7.30 3.68 -5.64
CA LEU A 39 -6.07 4.42 -5.94
C LEU A 39 -5.26 3.75 -7.05
N ASN A 40 -5.12 2.43 -7.01
CA ASN A 40 -4.38 1.66 -8.02
C ASN A 40 -5.05 1.75 -9.40
N GLN A 41 -6.39 1.75 -9.45
CA GLN A 41 -7.14 1.97 -10.68
C GLN A 41 -6.91 3.35 -11.30
N LYS A 42 -6.62 4.37 -10.47
CA LYS A 42 -6.31 5.72 -10.95
C LYS A 42 -4.92 5.85 -11.58
N SER A 43 -4.07 4.82 -11.51
CA SER A 43 -2.72 4.82 -12.10
C SER A 43 -1.92 6.06 -11.70
N ILE A 44 -1.93 6.39 -10.42
CA ILE A 44 -1.32 7.62 -9.89
C ILE A 44 0.18 7.61 -10.15
N ARG A 45 0.72 8.73 -10.62
CA ARG A 45 2.16 8.96 -10.80
C ARG A 45 2.61 10.09 -9.91
N LEU A 46 3.79 9.95 -9.34
CA LEU A 46 4.41 10.97 -8.51
C LEU A 46 4.78 12.17 -9.39
N ALA A 47 4.29 13.35 -9.00
CA ALA A 47 4.70 14.60 -9.64
C ALA A 47 6.10 14.97 -9.14
N GLY A 48 7.04 15.22 -10.05
CA GLY A 48 8.40 15.62 -9.71
C GLY A 48 9.45 15.08 -10.66
N ARG A 49 10.72 15.16 -10.24
CA ARG A 49 11.87 14.69 -11.02
C ARG A 49 11.87 13.16 -11.21
N LEU A 50 11.32 12.43 -10.23
CA LEU A 50 11.24 10.99 -10.24
C LEU A 50 9.90 10.55 -10.83
N LYS A 51 9.93 10.08 -12.09
CA LYS A 51 8.75 9.57 -12.79
C LYS A 51 8.43 8.14 -12.33
N VAL A 52 7.79 7.99 -11.19
CA VAL A 52 7.36 6.69 -10.65
C VAL A 52 5.85 6.57 -10.55
N LYS A 53 5.33 5.38 -10.84
CA LYS A 53 3.95 4.97 -10.55
C LYS A 53 3.83 4.68 -9.06
N LEU A 54 2.65 4.90 -8.50
CA LEU A 54 2.33 4.51 -7.14
C LEU A 54 1.48 3.25 -7.15
N SER A 55 1.83 2.27 -6.31
CA SER A 55 1.02 1.08 -6.06
C SER A 55 0.77 0.94 -4.56
N PHE A 56 -0.49 0.94 -4.14
CA PHE A 56 -0.91 0.92 -2.74
C PHE A 56 -1.37 -0.47 -2.34
N HIS A 57 -0.86 -0.97 -1.20
CA HIS A 57 -1.16 -2.30 -0.69
C HIS A 57 -1.37 -2.29 0.82
N LEU A 58 -2.12 -3.29 1.32
CA LEU A 58 -2.23 -3.57 2.75
C LEU A 58 -1.42 -4.81 3.10
N THR A 59 -0.76 -4.79 4.26
CA THR A 59 -0.12 -6.00 4.78
C THR A 59 -1.17 -7.08 5.05
N LYS A 60 -0.94 -8.30 4.54
CA LYS A 60 -1.65 -9.48 5.03
C LYS A 60 -1.06 -9.84 6.40
N LEU A 61 -1.93 -10.05 7.40
CA LEU A 61 -1.50 -10.59 8.68
C LEU A 61 -1.19 -12.08 8.46
N ASN A 62 0.02 -12.37 8.00
CA ASN A 62 0.58 -13.71 8.05
C ASN A 62 1.40 -13.77 9.35
N ALA A 63 1.36 -14.90 10.06
CA ALA A 63 2.00 -15.10 11.38
C ALA A 63 3.52 -14.82 11.45
N VAL A 64 4.15 -14.46 10.33
CA VAL A 64 5.60 -14.28 10.14
C VAL A 64 5.97 -12.83 9.75
N GLY A 65 5.01 -11.91 9.61
CA GLY A 65 5.31 -10.50 9.25
C GLY A 65 5.95 -10.32 7.86
N GLN A 66 5.93 -11.36 7.02
CA GLN A 66 6.49 -11.32 5.67
C GLN A 66 5.51 -10.71 4.67
N TYR A 67 6.04 -9.78 3.87
CA TYR A 67 5.36 -9.13 2.76
C TYR A 67 5.12 -10.12 1.61
N ASP A 68 3.85 -10.37 1.30
CA ASP A 68 3.42 -11.05 0.07
C ASP A 68 2.76 -10.01 -0.87
N PRO A 69 3.40 -9.64 -1.99
CA PRO A 69 2.87 -8.65 -2.93
C PRO A 69 1.55 -9.06 -3.60
N LYS A 70 1.03 -10.28 -3.38
CA LYS A 70 -0.27 -10.75 -3.92
C LYS A 70 -1.50 -10.15 -3.21
N GLY A 71 -1.37 -8.98 -2.60
CA GLY A 71 -2.43 -8.32 -1.84
C GLY A 71 -3.04 -7.16 -2.61
N CYS A 72 -3.84 -7.47 -3.63
CA CYS A 72 -4.94 -6.69 -4.22
C CYS A 72 -5.29 -7.36 -5.57
N ALA A 73 -5.95 -8.52 -5.54
CA ALA A 73 -6.69 -9.03 -6.68
C ALA A 73 -8.09 -8.42 -6.68
#